data_AF-A0A960LUD7-F1
#
_entry.id   AF-A0A960LUD7-F1
#
_cell.length_a   1.000
_cell.length_b   1.000
_cell.length_c   1.000
_cell.angle_alpha   90.00
_cell.angle_beta   90.00
_cell.angle_gamma   90.00
#
_symmetry.space_group_name_H-M   'P 1'
#
loop_
_entity.id
_entity.type
_entity.pdbx_description
1 polymer ?
#
loop_
_entity_poly.entity_id
_entity_poly.type
_entity_poly.pdbx_seq_one_letter_code
_entity_poly.pdbx_strand_id
1 'polypeptide(L)' 'MLKKLDSLAILLLVIGGIVWGFIGLYRLNLVTYVFDREWIIRIIYVIFGLSMIYHLISWKNSKKKKGAKR' A
#
# COMPACT_ATOMS: atom_id res chain seq x y z
N MET A 1 8.40 20.01 13.61
CA MET A 1 7.32 19.20 14.23
C MET A 1 6.72 18.13 13.29
N LEU A 2 7.46 17.64 12.27
CA LEU A 2 6.94 16.70 11.25
C LEU A 2 7.45 15.24 11.37
N LYS A 3 8.30 14.92 12.35
CA LYS A 3 8.94 13.59 12.41
C LYS A 3 8.00 12.44 12.75
N LYS A 4 6.93 12.69 13.53
CA LYS A 4 6.00 11.63 13.96
C LYS A 4 5.11 11.12 12.81
N LEU A 5 4.68 12.03 11.93
CA LEU A 5 3.86 11.69 10.76
C LEU A 5 4.68 10.95 9.70
N ASP A 6 5.93 11.36 9.48
CA ASP A 6 6.85 10.64 8.59
C ASP A 6 7.14 9.22 9.09
N SER A 7 7.39 9.02 10.39
CA SER A 7 7.57 7.68 10.96
C SER A 7 6.32 6.81 10.81
N LEU A 8 5.13 7.37 11.02
CA LEU A 8 3.87 6.64 10.87
C LEU A 8 3.62 6.27 9.39
N ALA A 9 3.94 7.18 8.46
CA ALA A 9 3.84 6.95 7.03
C ALA A 9 4.81 5.86 6.56
N ILE A 10 6.05 5.87 7.04
CA ILE A 10 7.05 4.82 6.73
C ILE A 10 6.58 3.48 7.31
N LEU A 11 6.05 3.45 8.53
CA LEU A 11 5.54 2.23 9.14
C LEU A 11 4.37 1.64 8.34
N LEU A 12 3.41 2.48 7.91
CA LEU A 12 2.31 2.06 7.03
C LEU A 12 2.81 1.55 5.68
N LEU A 13 3.84 2.18 5.12
CA LEU A 13 4.46 1.77 3.85
C LEU A 13 5.15 0.41 3.97
N VAL A 14 5.87 0.18 5.07
CA VAL A 14 6.54 -1.09 5.38
C VAL A 14 5.51 -2.20 5.59
N ILE A 15 4.45 -1.96 6.37
CA ILE A 15 3.38 -2.95 6.60
C ILE A 15 2.66 -3.27 5.28
N GLY A 16 2.31 -2.25 4.48
CA GLY A 16 1.69 -2.45 3.17
C GLY A 16 2.59 -3.22 2.19
N GLY A 17 3.89 -2.92 2.20
CA GLY A 17 4.89 -3.61 1.39
C GLY A 17 5.12 -5.07 1.81
N ILE A 18 5.09 -5.36 3.11
CA ILE A 18 5.22 -6.73 3.63
C ILE A 18 4.00 -7.58 3.24
N VAL A 19 2.78 -7.05 3.39
CA VAL A 19 1.55 -7.78 3.02
C VAL A 19 1.53 -8.09 1.52
N TRP A 20 1.84 -7.10 0.66
CA TRP A 20 1.95 -7.32 -0.78
C TRP A 20 3.14 -8.21 -1.17
N GLY A 21 4.27 -8.07 -0.47
CA GLY A 21 5.45 -8.90 -0.66
C GLY A 21 5.20 -10.37 -0.34
N PHE A 22 4.42 -10.66 0.70
CA PHE A 22 3.99 -12.03 1.03
C PHE A 22 3.02 -12.61 -0.01
N ILE A 23 2.08 -11.80 -0.50
CA ILE A 23 1.20 -12.19 -1.62
C ILE A 23 2.02 -12.51 -2.88
N GLY A 24 3.05 -11.73 -3.20
CA GLY A 24 3.87 -11.92 -4.40
C GLY A 24 4.89 -13.06 -4.30
N LEU A 25 5.60 -13.16 -3.16
CA LEU A 25 6.69 -14.13 -2.97
C LEU A 25 6.18 -15.52 -2.62
N TYR A 26 5.16 -15.61 -1.77
CA TYR A 26 4.71 -16.88 -1.22
C TYR A 26 3.30 -17.27 -1.67
N ARG A 27 2.61 -16.42 -2.45
CA ARG A 27 1.16 -16.55 -2.74
C ARG A 27 0.32 -16.73 -1.47
N LEU A 28 0.87 -16.35 -0.31
CA LEU A 28 0.24 -16.45 1.00
C LEU A 28 -0.71 -15.28 1.13
N ASN A 29 -1.96 -15.50 0.74
CA ASN A 29 -3.03 -14.55 0.93
C ASN A 29 -3.46 -14.58 2.40
N LEU A 30 -2.81 -13.77 3.24
CA LEU A 30 -3.21 -13.55 4.64
C LEU A 30 -4.70 -13.18 4.76
N VAL A 31 -5.23 -12.47 3.75
CA VAL A 31 -6.65 -12.13 3.66
C VAL A 31 -7.52 -13.38 3.56
N THR A 32 -7.16 -14.34 2.71
CA THR A 32 -7.86 -15.63 2.58
C THR A 32 -7.66 -16.53 3.80
N TYR A 33 -6.53 -16.37 4.51
CA TYR A 33 -6.25 -17.12 5.74
C TYR A 33 -7.11 -16.62 6.92
N VAL A 34 -7.38 -15.32 6.99
CA VAL A 34 -8.17 -14.70 8.07
C VAL A 34 -9.66 -14.66 7.73
N PHE A 35 -10.01 -14.49 6.45
CA PHE A 35 -11.38 -14.42 5.98
C PHE A 35 -11.66 -15.59 5.03
N ASP A 36 -12.62 -16.44 5.40
CA ASP A 36 -13.09 -17.56 4.57
C ASP A 36 -14.16 -17.13 3.54
N ARG A 37 -14.55 -15.85 3.56
CA ARG A 37 -15.69 -15.34 2.80
C ARG A 37 -15.23 -14.60 1.53
N GLU A 38 -15.39 -15.25 0.38
CA GLU A 38 -15.02 -14.77 -0.98
C GLU A 38 -15.42 -13.32 -1.30
N TRP A 39 -16.66 -12.92 -1.01
CA TRP A 39 -17.15 -11.55 -1.15
C TRP A 39 -16.40 -10.51 -0.32
N ILE A 40 -16.02 -10.83 0.92
CA ILE A 40 -15.25 -9.94 1.79
C ILE A 40 -13.82 -9.79 1.27
N ILE A 41 -13.22 -10.91 0.86
CA ILE A 41 -11.87 -10.95 0.27
C ILE A 41 -11.81 -10.05 -0.97
N ARG A 42 -12.81 -10.14 -1.86
CA ARG A 42 -12.91 -9.29 -3.07
C ARG A 42 -12.98 -7.80 -2.74
N ILE A 43 -13.79 -7.40 -1.76
CA ILE A 43 -13.88 -6.00 -1.32
C ILE A 43 -12.53 -5.51 -0.80
N ILE A 44 -11.85 -6.32 0.02
CA ILE A 44 -10.52 -5.99 0.56
C ILE A 44 -9.51 -5.81 -0.59
N TYR A 45 -9.49 -6.71 -1.57
CA TYR A 45 -8.59 -6.57 -2.73
C TYR A 45 -8.89 -5.32 -3.56
N VAL A 46 -10.15 -4.97 -3.76
CA VAL A 46 -10.53 -3.74 -4.48
C VAL A 46 -10.03 -2.50 -3.73
N ILE A 47 -10.20 -2.45 -2.41
CA ILE A 47 -9.73 -1.33 -1.57
C ILE A 47 -8.19 -1.25 -1.56
N PHE A 48 -7.49 -2.39 -1.40
CA PHE A 48 -6.04 -2.44 -1.45
C PHE A 48 -5.50 -2.02 -2.83
N GLY A 49 -6.12 -2.49 -3.92
CA GLY A 49 -5.79 -2.10 -5.29
C GLY A 49 -5.95 -0.59 -5.51
N LEU A 50 -7.07 -0.01 -5.07
CA LEU A 50 -7.30 1.44 -5.14
C LEU A 50 -6.25 2.22 -4.34
N SER A 51 -5.92 1.77 -3.13
CA SER A 51 -4.92 2.41 -2.26
C SER A 51 -3.53 2.42 -2.92
N MET A 52 -3.14 1.31 -3.55
CA MET A 52 -1.86 1.19 -4.25
C MET A 52 -1.80 2.09 -5.49
N ILE A 53 -2.89 2.14 -6.27
CA ILE A 53 -3.01 3.04 -7.43
C ILE A 53 -2.93 4.50 -6.98
N TYR A 54 -3.64 4.88 -5.92
CA TYR A 54 -3.60 6.24 -5.37
C TYR A 54 -2.19 6.61 -4.89
N HIS A 55 -1.50 5.70 -4.21
CA HIS A 55 -0.11 5.90 -3.78
C HIS A 55 0.84 6.05 -4.98
N LEU A 56 0.69 5.23 -6.01
CA LEU A 56 1.49 5.30 -7.23
C LEU A 56 1.28 6.63 -7.98
N ILE A 57 0.03 7.09 -8.08
CA ILE A 57 -0.33 8.39 -8.68
C ILE A 57 0.23 9.54 -7.84
N SER A 58 0.09 9.48 -6.52
CA SER A 58 0.62 10.48 -5.59
C SER A 58 2.15 10.56 -5.65
N TRP A 59 2.83 9.42 -5.76
CA TRP A 59 4.28 9.33 -5.93
C TRP A 59 4.74 9.95 -7.25
N LYS A 60 4.03 9.68 -8.34
CA LYS A 60 4.29 10.32 -9.65
C LYS A 60 4.13 11.85 -9.58
N ASN A 61 3.13 12.34 -8.86
CA ASN A 61 2.94 13.77 -8.62
C ASN A 61 4.04 14.38 -7.71
N SER A 62 4.61 13.62 -6.78
CA SER A 62 5.75 14.06 -5.96
C SER A 62 7.05 14.16 -6.75
N LYS A 63 7.27 13.30 -7.77
CA LYS A 63 8.42 13.42 -8.68
C LYS A 63 8.35 14.69 -9.55
N LYS A 64 7.14 15.12 -9.93
CA LYS A 64 6.93 16.34 -10.74
C LYS A 64 7.31 17.62 -9.99
N LYS A 65 7.22 17.65 -8.65
CA LYS A 65 7.67 18.79 -7.82
C LYS A 65 9.19 18.86 -7.60
N LYS A 66 9.97 17.80 -7.87
CA LYS A 66 11.44 17.81 -7.74
C LYS A 66 12.18 18.12 -9.04
N GLY A 67 11.49 18.14 -10.18
CA GLY A 67 12.06 18.50 -11.49
C GLY A 67 11.94 19.99 -11.87
N ALA A 68 11.07 20.76 -11.21
CA ALA A 68 10.86 22.19 -11.46
C ALA A 68 11.57 23.11 -10.45
N LYS A 69 12.48 22.55 -9.65
CA LYS A 69 13.35 23.27 -8.70
C LYS A 69 14.82 22.89 -8.92
N ARG A 70 15.20 22.77 -10.19
CA ARG A 70 16.57 22.84 -10.68
C ARG A 70 16.62 23.93 -11.71
#